data_AF-A0A950PZD9-F1
#
_entry.id   AF-A0A950PZD9-F1
#
_cell.length_a   1.000
_cell.length_b   1.000
_cell.length_c   1.000
_cell.angle_alpha   90.00
_cell.angle_beta   90.00
_cell.angle_gamma   90.00
#
_symmetry.space_group_name_H-M   'P 1'
#
loop_
_entity.id
_entity.type
_entity.pdbx_description
1 polymer ?
#
loop_
_entity_poly.entity_id
_entity_poly.type
_entity_poly.pdbx_seq_one_letter_code
_entity_poly.pdbx_strand_id
1 'polypeptide(L)'
;EMHLYYFDRHTVASLLQQAGFRVERIGLYSHVVSVDYLLTKVAAAVPAVDSVAESIRTVVPEHWRVPVNLGDNMHIVAHRPA
;
A
#
# COMPACT_ATOMS: atom_id res chain seq x y z
N GLU A 1 15.09 18.97 -5.32
CA GLU A 1 15.72 18.40 -4.11
C GLU A 1 14.60 17.98 -3.18
N MET A 2 14.34 16.67 -3.08
CA MET A 2 13.05 16.16 -2.63
C MET A 2 13.04 16.01 -1.10
N HIS A 3 11.92 16.38 -0.47
CA HIS A 3 11.57 16.31 0.97
C HIS A 3 11.54 14.87 1.54
N LEU A 4 12.51 14.04 1.16
CA LEU A 4 12.50 12.58 1.18
C LEU A 4 12.27 11.95 2.57
N TYR A 5 12.44 12.72 3.63
CA TYR A 5 12.42 12.23 5.00
C TYR A 5 11.32 12.85 5.87
N TYR A 6 10.46 13.73 5.33
CA TYR A 6 9.46 14.42 6.17
C TYR A 6 8.35 13.50 6.66
N PHE A 7 8.09 12.39 5.95
CA PHE A 7 6.97 11.50 6.23
C PHE A 7 7.41 10.06 6.45
N ASP A 8 8.53 9.84 7.14
CA ASP A 8 8.79 8.51 7.69
C ASP A 8 7.99 8.26 8.98
N ARG A 9 7.84 7.00 9.38
CA ARG A 9 7.05 6.58 10.55
C ARG A 9 7.41 7.30 11.85
N HIS A 10 8.69 7.62 12.06
CA HIS A 10 9.16 8.31 13.26
C HIS A 10 8.82 9.79 13.18
N THR A 11 9.07 10.41 12.02
CA THR A 11 8.79 11.83 11.82
C THR A 11 7.30 12.13 11.94
N VAL A 12 6.42 11.33 11.32
CA VAL A 12 4.96 11.53 11.45
C VAL A 12 4.48 11.27 12.87
N ALA A 13 5.00 10.25 13.55
CA ALA A 13 4.65 9.99 14.95
C ALA A 13 5.07 11.15 15.88
N SER A 14 6.26 11.71 15.67
CA SER A 14 6.75 12.88 16.40
C SER A 14 5.86 14.10 16.17
N LEU A 15 5.50 14.39 14.91
CA LEU A 15 4.60 15.49 14.56
C LEU A 15 3.22 15.33 15.21
N LEU A 16 2.66 14.12 15.21
CA LEU A 16 1.39 13.81 15.87
C LEU A 16 1.47 14.06 17.38
N GLN A 17 2.56 13.63 18.03
CA GLN A 17 2.80 13.88 19.45
C GLN A 17 2.90 15.38 19.77
N GLN A 18 3.66 16.14 18.97
CA GLN A 18 3.77 17.59 19.11
C GLN A 18 2.41 18.29 18.93
N ALA A 19 1.53 17.76 18.09
CA ALA A 19 0.16 18.25 17.88
C ALA A 19 -0.85 17.79 18.96
N GLY A 20 -0.38 17.14 20.03
CA GLY A 20 -1.20 16.69 21.15
C GLY A 20 -1.94 15.37 20.91
N PHE A 21 -1.54 14.58 19.92
CA PHE A 21 -2.07 13.24 19.71
C PHE A 21 -1.20 12.17 20.37
N ARG A 22 -1.81 11.06 20.75
CA ARG A 22 -1.13 9.82 21.12
C ARG A 22 -1.30 8.81 20.00
N VAL A 23 -0.19 8.33 19.45
CA VAL A 23 -0.19 7.28 18.42
C VAL A 23 -0.49 5.93 19.07
N GLU A 24 -1.49 5.23 18.55
CA GLU A 24 -1.87 3.89 19.00
C GLU A 24 -1.27 2.79 18.12
N ARG A 25 -1.25 3.03 16.80
CA ARG A 25 -0.78 2.04 15.84
C ARG A 25 -0.19 2.72 14.61
N ILE A 26 0.94 2.18 14.16
CA ILE A 26 1.53 2.48 12.86
C ILE A 26 1.63 1.17 12.10
N GLY A 27 1.10 1.12 10.89
CA GLY A 27 1.17 -0.04 10.02
C GLY A 27 1.42 0.37 8.57
N LEU A 28 1.83 -0.60 7.77
CA LEU A 28 1.86 -0.40 6.33
C LEU A 28 0.43 -0.43 5.77
N TYR A 29 0.15 0.44 4.81
CA TYR A 29 -1.12 0.43 4.11
C TYR A 29 -1.14 -0.70 3.08
N SER A 30 -2.17 -1.53 3.12
CA SER A 30 -2.42 -2.57 2.12
C SER A 30 -3.72 -2.26 1.40
N HIS A 31 -3.66 -2.18 0.07
CA HIS A 31 -4.84 -2.00 -0.76
C HIS A 31 -5.31 -3.36 -1.29
N VAL A 32 -6.60 -3.65 -1.18
CA VAL A 32 -7.18 -4.89 -1.70
C VAL A 32 -7.64 -4.64 -3.13
N VAL A 33 -7.01 -5.31 -4.09
CA VAL A 33 -7.30 -5.18 -5.52
C VAL A 33 -7.78 -6.50 -6.11
N SER A 34 -8.47 -6.46 -7.25
CA SER A 34 -8.74 -7.68 -8.02
C SER A 34 -7.43 -8.24 -8.58
N VAL A 35 -7.36 -9.57 -8.72
CA VAL A 35 -6.20 -10.21 -9.35
C VAL A 35 -6.05 -9.74 -10.80
N ASP A 36 -7.16 -9.56 -11.53
CA ASP A 36 -7.12 -9.06 -12.91
C ASP A 36 -6.48 -7.66 -13.02
N TYR A 37 -6.83 -6.75 -12.10
CA TYR A 37 -6.22 -5.43 -12.05
C TYR A 37 -4.71 -5.52 -11.81
N LEU A 38 -4.30 -6.40 -10.87
CA LEU A 38 -2.88 -6.61 -10.57
C LEU A 38 -2.13 -7.15 -11.79
N LEU A 39 -2.65 -8.17 -12.47
CA LEU A 39 -2.05 -8.75 -13.66
C LEU A 39 -1.94 -7.73 -14.79
N THR A 40 -2.97 -6.91 -14.99
CA THR A 40 -2.96 -5.81 -15.96
C THR A 40 -1.82 -4.82 -15.69
N LYS A 41 -1.59 -4.47 -14.42
CA LYS A 41 -0.50 -3.56 -14.04
C LYS A 41 0.87 -4.20 -14.20
N VAL A 42 1.00 -5.49 -13.87
CA VAL A 42 2.28 -6.22 -13.97
C VAL A 42 2.70 -6.41 -15.43
N ALA A 43 1.78 -6.83 -16.30
CA ALA A 43 1.99 -6.95 -17.74
C ALA A 43 2.47 -5.62 -18.35
N ALA A 44 1.78 -4.52 -18.03
CA ALA A 44 2.15 -3.18 -18.48
C ALA A 44 3.55 -2.72 -18.00
N ALA A 45 3.99 -3.19 -16.82
CA ALA A 45 5.29 -2.83 -16.25
C ALA A 45 6.43 -3.72 -16.76
N VAL A 46 6.15 -4.99 -17.07
CA VAL A 46 7.13 -5.99 -17.49
C VAL A 46 6.56 -6.80 -18.67
N PRO A 47 6.74 -6.33 -19.92
CA PRO A 47 6.13 -6.96 -21.10
C PRO A 47 6.53 -8.43 -21.30
N ALA A 48 7.68 -8.84 -20.76
CA ALA A 48 8.16 -10.22 -20.84
C ALA A 48 7.28 -11.25 -20.12
N VAL A 49 6.34 -10.81 -19.27
CA VAL A 49 5.45 -11.71 -18.50
C VAL A 49 4.01 -11.73 -19.02
N ASP A 50 3.69 -11.06 -20.14
CA ASP A 50 2.33 -10.93 -20.66
C ASP A 50 1.67 -12.30 -20.90
N SER A 51 2.39 -13.24 -21.53
CA SER A 51 1.88 -14.59 -21.80
C SER A 51 1.57 -15.38 -20.53
N VAL A 52 2.34 -15.16 -19.47
CA VAL A 52 2.12 -15.77 -18.16
C VAL A 52 0.91 -15.12 -17.48
N ALA A 53 0.78 -13.79 -17.56
CA ALA A 53 -0.36 -13.06 -17.00
C ALA A 53 -1.68 -13.51 -17.64
N GLU A 54 -1.73 -13.66 -18.97
CA GLU A 54 -2.92 -14.19 -19.66
C GLU A 54 -3.24 -15.62 -19.23
N SER A 55 -2.23 -16.49 -19.09
CA SER A 55 -2.43 -17.86 -18.62
C SER A 55 -3.06 -17.90 -17.22
N ILE A 56 -2.61 -17.02 -16.31
CA ILE A 56 -3.17 -16.92 -14.96
C ILE A 56 -4.62 -16.42 -15.01
N ARG A 57 -4.96 -15.46 -15.88
CA ARG A 57 -6.33 -14.97 -16.02
C ARG A 57 -7.33 -16.06 -16.42
N THR A 58 -6.91 -17.07 -17.20
CA THR A 58 -7.80 -18.16 -17.60
C THR A 58 -8.25 -19.07 -16.45
N VAL A 59 -7.51 -19.09 -15.34
CA VAL A 59 -7.76 -20.00 -14.20
C VAL A 59 -8.17 -19.27 -12.92
N VAL A 60 -7.95 -17.96 -12.84
CA VAL A 60 -8.30 -17.17 -11.66
C VAL A 60 -9.75 -16.70 -11.74
N PRO A 61 -10.58 -16.96 -10.69
CA PRO A 61 -11.92 -16.41 -10.63
C PRO A 61 -11.94 -14.88 -10.58
N GLU A 62 -12.85 -14.24 -11.33
CA GLU A 62 -12.97 -12.77 -11.40
C GLU A 62 -13.18 -12.09 -10.04
N HIS A 63 -13.78 -12.80 -9.08
CA HIS A 63 -14.07 -12.28 -7.74
C HIS A 63 -12.87 -12.34 -6.79
N TRP A 64 -11.75 -12.95 -7.18
CA TRP A 64 -10.57 -13.03 -6.33
C TRP A 64 -9.92 -11.67 -6.14
N ARG A 65 -9.62 -11.39 -4.87
CA ARG A 65 -8.94 -10.18 -4.44
C ARG A 65 -7.74 -10.52 -3.60
N VAL A 66 -6.68 -9.75 -3.76
CA VAL A 66 -5.42 -9.93 -3.04
C VAL A 66 -5.01 -8.64 -2.35
N PRO A 67 -4.49 -8.71 -1.10
CA PRO A 67 -3.89 -7.55 -0.47
C PRO A 67 -2.55 -7.25 -1.14
N VAL A 68 -2.35 -6.02 -1.58
CA VAL A 68 -1.10 -5.54 -2.16
C VAL A 68 -0.57 -4.39 -1.31
N ASN A 69 0.72 -4.44 -1.02
CA ASN A 69 1.42 -3.45 -0.24
C ASN A 69 2.75 -3.14 -0.92
N LEU A 70 2.95 -1.89 -1.32
CA LEU A 70 4.17 -1.45 -1.99
C LEU A 70 5.18 -0.84 -1.01
N GLY A 71 4.85 -0.77 0.28
CA GLY A 71 5.70 -0.20 1.34
C GLY A 71 5.87 1.33 1.26
N ASP A 72 5.18 1.98 0.33
CA ASP A 72 5.23 3.42 0.07
C ASP A 72 4.26 4.21 0.96
N ASN A 73 3.15 3.59 1.34
CA ASN A 73 2.11 4.19 2.15
C ASN A 73 2.06 3.59 3.57
N MET A 74 1.85 4.44 4.56
CA MET A 74 1.61 4.03 5.94
C MET A 74 0.22 4.47 6.41
N HIS A 75 -0.32 3.70 7.35
CA HIS A 75 -1.57 4.00 8.03
C HIS A 75 -1.27 4.18 9.52
N ILE A 76 -1.62 5.35 10.06
CA ILE A 76 -1.41 5.70 11.46
C ILE A 76 -2.77 5.95 12.11
N VAL A 77 -3.01 5.29 13.24
CA VAL A 77 -4.14 5.53 14.12
C VAL A 77 -3.63 6.28 15.34
N ALA A 78 -4.22 7.44 15.62
CA ALA A 78 -3.90 8.27 16.77
C ALA A 78 -5.17 8.90 17.34
N HIS A 79 -5.19 9.10 18.65
CA HIS A 79 -6.27 9.80 19.34
C HIS A 79 -5.74 11.09 19.97
N ARG A 80 -6.61 12.09 20.14
CA ARG A 80 -6.32 13.27 20.93
C ARG A 80 -6.92 13.06 22.34
N PRO A 81 -6.10 13.04 23.40
CA PRO A 81 -6.61 13.04 24.77
C PRO A 81 -7.45 14.30 25.03
N ALA A 82 -8.50 14.17 25.85
CA ALA A 82 -9.34 15.29 26.29
C ALA A 82 -8.60 16.26 27.21
#